data_AF-A0A8J7Q312-F1
#
_entry.id   AF-A0A8J7Q312-F1
#
_cell.length_a   1.000
_cell.length_b   1.000
_cell.length_c   1.000
_cell.angle_alpha   90.00
_cell.angle_beta   90.00
_cell.angle_gamma   90.00
#
_symmetry.space_group_name_H-M   'P 1'
#
loop_
_entity.id
_entity.type
_entity.pdbx_description
1 polymer ?
#
loop_
_entity_poly.entity_id
_entity_poly.type
_entity_poly.pdbx_seq_one_letter_code
_entity_poly.pdbx_strand_id
1 'polypeptide(L)'
;MTSPADDAVTVAVDRPTRAALGCFVVSIGFLALLVLASIGSATGVLVIARRNSGAGQRVILAVAAGFFLLVLLALTIAAIRAARTRHALAFDPDGLWWLDGRSATLIPWAEVVAVDVLADDEPKRAAATTPTLHVTVTTAVPVREHPRLQEKSTATAEPGRVRLSFRLPGVSYCETVMTAIRAYAPRLAG
;
A
#
# COMPACT_ATOMS: atom_id res chain seq x y z
N MET A 1 -20.50 9.32 12.62
CA MET A 1 -19.46 8.47 12.02
C MET A 1 -19.59 7.12 12.69
N THR A 2 -19.98 6.10 11.95
CA THR A 2 -19.91 4.73 12.45
C THR A 2 -18.46 4.25 12.30
N SER A 3 -17.94 3.64 13.36
CA SER A 3 -16.58 3.10 13.47
C SER A 3 -16.73 1.61 13.78
N PRO A 4 -15.74 0.76 13.45
CA PRO A 4 -15.73 -0.61 13.94
C PRO A 4 -15.91 -0.66 15.45
N ALA A 5 -16.52 -1.73 15.94
CA ALA A 5 -16.63 -1.98 17.37
C ALA A 5 -15.26 -2.01 18.07
N ASP A 6 -15.24 -1.72 19.38
CA ASP A 6 -13.98 -1.68 20.17
C ASP A 6 -13.28 -3.05 20.23
N ASP A 7 -14.02 -4.15 20.06
CA ASP A 7 -13.53 -5.53 20.01
C ASP A 7 -13.27 -6.04 18.58
N ALA A 8 -13.37 -5.17 17.57
CA ALA A 8 -13.20 -5.57 16.18
C ALA A 8 -11.79 -6.11 15.89
N VAL A 9 -11.73 -7.29 15.28
CA VAL A 9 -10.46 -7.88 14.86
C VAL A 9 -9.95 -7.11 13.65
N THR A 10 -8.79 -6.45 13.77
CA THR A 10 -8.24 -5.61 12.69
C THR A 10 -7.01 -6.24 12.04
N VAL A 11 -7.03 -6.35 10.70
CA VAL A 11 -5.96 -6.90 9.88
C VAL A 11 -5.50 -5.87 8.87
N ALA A 12 -4.23 -5.47 8.94
CA ALA A 12 -3.64 -4.60 7.92
C ALA A 12 -3.57 -5.37 6.58
N VAL A 13 -3.92 -4.72 5.48
CA VAL A 13 -3.81 -5.32 4.13
C VAL A 13 -3.05 -4.40 3.18
N ASP A 14 -2.67 -4.94 2.02
CA ASP A 14 -2.00 -4.21 0.94
C ASP A 14 -0.72 -3.47 1.37
N ARG A 15 0.07 -4.08 2.27
CA ARG A 15 1.37 -3.52 2.62
C ARG A 15 2.28 -3.50 1.38
N PRO A 16 3.01 -2.39 1.12
CA PRO A 16 4.01 -2.38 0.08
C PRO A 16 5.02 -3.52 0.34
N THR A 17 5.32 -4.30 -0.70
CA THR A 17 6.24 -5.43 -0.57
C THR A 17 7.60 -4.95 -0.10
N ARG A 18 8.31 -5.77 0.67
CA ARG A 18 9.69 -5.46 1.12
C ARG A 18 10.61 -5.10 -0.05
N ALA A 19 10.35 -5.66 -1.23
CA ALA A 19 11.05 -5.33 -2.47
C ALA A 19 10.78 -3.90 -2.96
N ALA A 20 9.52 -3.43 -2.89
CA ALA A 20 9.17 -2.05 -3.23
C ALA A 20 9.81 -1.05 -2.25
N LEU A 21 9.78 -1.36 -0.96
CA LEU A 21 10.48 -0.58 0.08
C LEU A 21 12.00 -0.58 -0.11
N GLY A 22 12.59 -1.73 -0.43
CA GLY A 22 14.03 -1.87 -0.68
C GLY A 22 14.48 -1.10 -1.92
N CYS A 23 13.76 -1.22 -3.03
CA CYS A 23 14.02 -0.47 -4.26
C CYS A 23 13.92 1.05 -4.00
N PHE A 24 12.94 1.46 -3.19
CA PHE A 24 12.79 2.85 -2.80
C PHE A 24 13.97 3.36 -1.95
N VAL A 25 14.41 2.59 -0.94
CA VAL A 25 15.57 2.93 -0.10
C VAL A 25 16.85 2.99 -0.93
N VAL A 26 17.07 2.04 -1.85
CA VAL A 26 18.22 2.03 -2.76
C VAL A 26 18.19 3.24 -3.68
N SER A 27 17.03 3.58 -4.25
CA SER A 27 16.87 4.75 -5.12
C SER A 27 17.16 6.05 -4.39
N ILE A 28 16.66 6.20 -3.16
CA ILE A 28 16.97 7.34 -2.29
C ILE A 28 18.46 7.38 -1.96
N GLY A 29 19.06 6.26 -1.56
CA GLY A 29 20.47 6.17 -1.21
C GLY A 29 21.37 6.55 -2.39
N PHE A 30 21.05 6.06 -3.58
CA PHE A 30 21.76 6.40 -4.81
C PHE A 30 21.63 7.89 -5.16
N LEU A 31 20.42 8.46 -5.04
CA LEU A 31 20.21 9.89 -5.28
C LEU A 31 20.95 10.75 -4.24
N ALA A 32 20.96 10.33 -2.97
CA ALA A 32 21.71 10.99 -1.91
C ALA A 32 23.23 10.93 -2.15
N LEU A 33 23.74 9.79 -2.64
CA LEU A 33 25.14 9.66 -3.05
C LEU A 33 25.48 10.53 -4.25
N LEU A 34 24.57 10.67 -5.24
CA LEU A 34 24.75 11.59 -6.36
C LEU A 34 24.76 13.05 -5.88
N VAL A 35 23.88 13.42 -4.95
CA VAL A 35 23.88 14.76 -4.35
C VAL A 35 25.18 14.99 -3.58
N LEU A 36 25.61 14.04 -2.73
CA LEU A 36 26.88 14.10 -2.01
C LEU A 36 28.11 14.15 -2.94
N ALA A 37 28.12 13.41 -4.04
CA ALA A 37 29.18 13.45 -5.04
C ALA A 37 29.17 14.77 -5.83
N SER A 38 27.99 15.35 -6.11
CA SER A 38 27.88 16.68 -6.73
C SER A 38 28.36 17.79 -5.78
N ILE A 39 28.06 17.68 -4.48
CA ILE A 39 28.54 18.62 -3.46
C ILE A 39 30.04 18.42 -3.20
N GLY A 40 30.50 17.17 -3.11
CA GLY A 40 31.90 16.78 -2.90
C GLY A 40 32.79 17.15 -4.08
N SER A 41 32.28 17.01 -5.31
CA SER A 41 32.94 17.56 -6.49
C SER A 41 32.88 19.09 -6.47
N ALA A 42 31.80 19.73 -6.04
CA ALA A 42 31.77 21.19 -5.88
C ALA A 42 32.76 21.71 -4.83
N THR A 43 32.95 21.02 -3.69
CA THR A 43 33.93 21.40 -2.64
C THR A 43 35.36 21.03 -3.02
N GLY A 44 35.61 19.87 -3.64
CA GLY A 44 36.91 19.50 -4.20
C GLY A 44 37.34 20.40 -5.36
N VAL A 45 36.40 20.78 -6.22
CA VAL A 45 36.57 21.79 -7.29
C VAL A 45 36.64 23.21 -6.70
N LEU A 46 36.08 23.51 -5.54
CA LEU A 46 36.32 24.79 -4.85
C LEU A 46 37.74 24.90 -4.29
N VAL A 47 38.34 23.77 -3.88
CA VAL A 47 39.74 23.74 -3.40
C VAL A 47 40.73 23.72 -4.58
N ILE A 48 40.44 23.01 -5.67
CA ILE A 48 41.34 22.89 -6.84
C ILE A 48 41.07 23.94 -7.93
N ALA A 49 39.80 24.26 -8.21
CA ALA A 49 39.38 25.18 -9.27
C ALA A 49 39.08 26.62 -8.80
N ARG A 50 39.55 27.01 -7.60
CA ARG A 50 39.77 28.43 -7.27
C ARG A 50 40.68 29.14 -8.28
N ARG A 51 41.39 28.40 -9.14
CA ARG A 51 42.19 28.97 -10.23
C ARG A 51 41.52 29.06 -11.61
N ASN A 52 40.44 28.31 -11.94
CA ASN A 52 39.94 28.26 -13.34
C ASN A 52 38.43 28.00 -13.55
N SER A 53 37.57 27.91 -12.52
CA SER A 53 36.13 27.68 -12.73
C SER A 53 35.33 29.00 -12.83
N GLY A 54 34.79 29.30 -14.00
CA GLY A 54 33.96 30.49 -14.26
C GLY A 54 32.64 30.46 -13.46
N ALA A 55 32.13 31.64 -13.09
CA ALA A 55 30.93 31.80 -12.25
C ALA A 55 29.71 31.02 -12.76
N GLY A 56 29.55 30.88 -14.08
CA GLY A 56 28.46 30.12 -14.69
C GLY A 56 28.44 28.63 -14.32
N GLN A 57 29.60 27.99 -14.15
CA GLN A 57 29.67 26.58 -13.76
C GLN A 57 29.16 26.35 -12.34
N ARG A 58 29.40 27.30 -11.43
CA ARG A 58 28.91 27.22 -10.04
C ARG A 58 27.40 27.37 -9.97
N VAL A 59 26.83 28.27 -10.78
CA VAL A 59 25.37 28.48 -10.87
C VAL A 59 24.69 27.21 -11.39
N ILE A 60 25.22 26.60 -12.46
CA ILE A 60 24.66 25.35 -13.03
C ILE A 60 24.69 24.23 -11.97
N LEU A 61 25.78 24.09 -11.23
CA LEU A 61 25.94 23.06 -10.21
C LEU A 61 24.99 23.28 -9.02
N ALA A 62 24.80 24.52 -8.58
CA ALA A 62 23.86 24.87 -7.53
C ALA A 62 22.41 24.61 -7.94
N VAL A 63 22.03 24.96 -9.17
CA VAL A 63 20.68 24.71 -9.71
C VAL A 63 20.42 23.20 -9.83
N ALA A 64 21.39 22.43 -10.35
CA ALA A 64 21.29 20.98 -10.44
C ALA A 64 21.13 20.34 -9.06
N ALA A 65 21.97 20.72 -8.08
CA ALA A 65 21.89 20.21 -6.72
C ALA A 65 20.54 20.54 -6.06
N GLY A 66 20.03 21.78 -6.23
CA GLY A 66 18.72 22.17 -5.74
C GLY A 66 17.58 21.36 -6.35
N PHE A 67 17.64 21.10 -7.66
CA PHE A 67 16.66 20.25 -8.34
C PHE A 67 16.67 18.81 -7.81
N PHE A 68 17.85 18.19 -7.67
CA PHE A 68 17.95 16.84 -7.11
C PHE A 68 17.46 16.76 -5.67
N LEU A 69 17.73 17.79 -4.85
CA LEU A 69 17.22 17.87 -3.48
C LEU A 69 15.68 17.95 -3.45
N LEU A 70 15.08 18.73 -4.36
CA LEU A 70 13.62 18.81 -4.48
C LEU A 70 13.01 17.47 -4.91
N VAL A 71 13.62 16.78 -5.87
CA VAL A 71 13.18 15.44 -6.30
C VAL A 71 13.30 14.45 -5.13
N LEU A 72 14.40 14.48 -4.38
CA LEU A 72 14.60 13.63 -3.20
C LEU A 72 13.52 13.87 -2.14
N LEU A 73 13.23 15.14 -1.86
CA LEU A 73 12.21 15.53 -0.89
C LEU A 73 10.82 15.08 -1.35
N ALA A 74 10.49 15.29 -2.62
CA ALA A 74 9.22 14.87 -3.22
C ALA A 74 9.04 13.35 -3.14
N LEU A 75 10.07 12.57 -3.48
CA LEU A 75 10.06 11.11 -3.35
C LEU A 75 9.88 10.68 -1.89
N THR A 76 10.61 11.31 -0.96
CA THR A 76 10.50 11.01 0.48
C THR A 76 9.09 11.27 1.00
N ILE A 77 8.49 12.41 0.65
CA ILE A 77 7.10 12.73 1.01
C ILE A 77 6.14 11.71 0.40
N ALA A 78 6.33 11.34 -0.87
CA ALA A 78 5.50 10.34 -1.55
C ALA A 78 5.58 8.97 -0.85
N ALA A 79 6.76 8.54 -0.42
CA ALA A 79 6.90 7.29 0.32
C ALA A 79 6.34 7.35 1.74
N ILE A 80 6.52 8.46 2.47
CA ILE A 80 5.87 8.65 3.77
C ILE A 80 4.35 8.58 3.59
N ARG A 81 3.82 9.21 2.53
CA ARG A 81 2.39 9.18 2.22
C ARG A 81 1.91 7.78 1.87
N ALA A 82 2.65 7.04 1.05
CA ALA A 82 2.35 5.66 0.69
C ALA A 82 2.45 4.70 1.90
N ALA A 83 3.39 4.95 2.82
CA ALA A 83 3.51 4.18 4.07
C ALA A 83 2.42 4.53 5.10
N ARG A 84 1.87 5.76 5.02
CA ARG A 84 0.79 6.22 5.90
C ARG A 84 -0.60 5.82 5.42
N THR A 85 -0.81 5.54 4.14
CA THR A 85 -2.04 4.90 3.65
C THR A 85 -2.05 3.43 4.09
N ARG A 86 -2.37 3.24 5.38
CA ARG A 86 -2.60 1.92 5.95
C ARG A 86 -4.01 1.52 5.59
N HIS A 87 -4.11 0.62 4.63
CA HIS A 87 -5.32 -0.12 4.37
C HIS A 87 -5.46 -1.21 5.42
N ALA A 88 -6.66 -1.36 5.98
CA ALA A 88 -6.95 -2.41 6.93
C ALA A 88 -8.38 -2.91 6.74
N LEU A 89 -8.59 -4.17 7.10
CA LEU A 89 -9.90 -4.75 7.28
C LEU A 89 -10.16 -4.87 8.77
N ALA A 90 -11.35 -4.50 9.23
CA ALA A 90 -11.81 -4.85 10.57
C ALA A 90 -13.05 -5.73 10.49
N PHE A 91 -13.15 -6.70 11.39
CA PHE A 91 -14.21 -7.70 11.44
C PHE A 91 -14.93 -7.55 12.78
N ASP A 92 -16.23 -7.32 12.75
CA ASP A 92 -17.07 -7.18 13.94
C ASP A 92 -18.46 -7.81 13.71
N PRO A 93 -19.38 -7.78 14.69
CA PRO A 93 -20.71 -8.37 14.53
C PRO A 93 -21.56 -7.76 13.41
N ASP A 94 -21.32 -6.49 13.03
CA ASP A 94 -22.13 -5.78 12.03
C ASP A 94 -21.67 -6.12 10.61
N GLY A 95 -20.37 -6.30 10.40
CA GLY A 95 -19.84 -6.63 9.08
C GLY A 95 -18.32 -6.62 8.94
N LEU A 96 -17.93 -6.48 7.68
CA LEU A 96 -16.56 -6.27 7.27
C LEU A 96 -16.34 -4.77 7.03
N TRP A 97 -15.41 -4.18 7.75
CA TRP A 97 -15.02 -2.80 7.58
C TRP A 97 -13.79 -2.66 6.70
N TRP A 98 -13.90 -1.84 5.66
CA TRP A 98 -12.75 -1.35 4.91
C TRP A 98 -12.26 -0.02 5.48
N LEU A 99 -11.02 -0.01 5.95
CA LEU A 99 -10.35 1.17 6.51
C LEU A 99 -9.27 1.65 5.54
N ASP A 100 -9.40 2.87 5.03
CA ASP A 100 -8.47 3.43 4.03
C ASP A 100 -7.66 4.64 4.55
N GLY A 101 -7.59 4.75 5.88
CA GLY A 101 -6.89 5.80 6.62
C GLY A 101 -7.64 7.13 6.73
N ARG A 102 -8.73 7.33 5.98
CA ARG A 102 -9.57 8.56 6.05
C ARG A 102 -11.06 8.27 6.19
N SER A 103 -11.49 7.11 5.72
CA SER A 103 -12.85 6.63 5.80
C SER A 103 -12.88 5.18 6.29
N ALA A 104 -14.01 4.83 6.89
CA ALA A 104 -14.39 3.48 7.23
C ALA A 104 -15.66 3.18 6.44
N THR A 105 -15.63 2.10 5.65
CA THR A 105 -16.79 1.62 4.90
C THR A 105 -17.21 0.29 5.47
N LEU A 106 -18.45 0.19 5.94
CA LEU A 106 -19.05 -1.07 6.36
C LEU A 106 -19.58 -1.83 5.14
N ILE A 107 -19.25 -3.10 5.05
CA ILE A 107 -19.86 -4.10 4.19
C ILE A 107 -20.62 -5.04 5.12
N PRO A 108 -21.96 -4.89 5.25
CA PRO A 108 -22.74 -5.70 6.16
C PRO A 108 -22.59 -7.18 5.87
N TRP A 109 -22.57 -8.02 6.89
CA TRP A 109 -22.47 -9.48 6.69
C TRP A 109 -23.59 -10.02 5.80
N ALA A 110 -24.77 -9.39 5.82
CA ALA A 110 -25.91 -9.75 4.97
C ALA A 110 -25.61 -9.63 3.47
N GLU A 111 -24.73 -8.72 3.06
CA GLU A 111 -24.33 -8.51 1.66
C GLU A 111 -23.18 -9.43 1.22
N VAL A 112 -22.49 -10.07 2.17
CA VAL A 112 -21.40 -11.00 1.90
C VAL A 112 -22.00 -12.38 1.58
N VAL A 113 -21.65 -12.88 0.40
CA VAL A 113 -22.09 -14.17 -0.14
C VAL A 113 -21.10 -15.28 0.17
N ALA A 114 -19.81 -15.00 0.01
CA ALA A 114 -18.74 -15.97 0.19
C ALA A 114 -17.44 -15.26 0.57
N VAL A 115 -16.59 -15.96 1.32
CA VAL A 115 -15.27 -15.50 1.70
C VAL A 115 -14.26 -16.62 1.49
N ASP A 116 -13.25 -16.37 0.68
CA ASP A 116 -12.20 -17.34 0.35
C ASP A 116 -10.83 -16.75 0.68
N VAL A 117 -9.96 -17.53 1.31
CA VAL A 117 -8.55 -17.15 1.49
C VAL A 117 -7.69 -18.05 0.61
N LEU A 118 -7.20 -17.50 -0.50
CA LEU A 118 -6.35 -18.22 -1.43
C LEU A 118 -4.88 -17.89 -1.14
N ALA A 119 -4.06 -18.92 -0.94
CA ALA A 119 -2.63 -18.77 -1.16
C ALA A 119 -2.42 -18.67 -2.67
N ASP A 120 -1.75 -17.62 -3.13
CA ASP A 120 -1.53 -17.37 -4.55
C ASP A 120 -0.61 -18.47 -5.13
N ASP A 121 -1.17 -19.58 -5.61
CA ASP A 121 -0.40 -20.73 -6.14
C ASP A 121 0.26 -20.43 -7.51
N GLU A 122 0.44 -19.17 -7.91
CA GLU A 122 1.10 -18.84 -9.17
C GLU A 122 2.59 -19.28 -9.16
N PRO A 123 2.99 -20.31 -9.93
CA PRO A 123 4.33 -20.89 -9.83
C PRO A 123 5.43 -20.06 -10.50
N LYS A 124 5.16 -18.83 -10.95
CA LYS A 124 6.02 -18.14 -11.94
C LYS A 124 6.91 -17.02 -11.42
N ARG A 125 6.83 -16.60 -10.15
CA ARG A 125 7.82 -15.67 -9.58
C ARG A 125 8.10 -16.01 -8.13
N ALA A 126 9.38 -16.24 -7.82
CA ALA A 126 9.95 -16.55 -6.51
C ALA A 126 9.83 -15.43 -5.45
N ALA A 127 8.70 -14.70 -5.42
CA ALA A 127 8.36 -13.73 -4.39
C ALA A 127 7.37 -14.41 -3.44
N ALA A 128 7.66 -14.34 -2.14
CA ALA A 128 6.86 -14.96 -1.08
C ALA A 128 5.34 -14.86 -1.33
N THR A 129 4.68 -16.00 -1.31
CA THR A 129 3.25 -16.17 -1.55
C THR A 129 2.44 -15.39 -0.53
N THR A 130 2.05 -14.15 -0.85
CA THR A 130 1.16 -13.37 0.01
C THR A 130 -0.26 -13.87 -0.23
N PRO A 131 -0.96 -14.38 0.79
CA PRO A 131 -2.32 -14.86 0.61
C PRO A 131 -3.24 -13.70 0.28
N THR A 132 -4.28 -13.98 -0.50
CA THR A 132 -5.30 -13.01 -0.89
C THR A 132 -6.64 -13.45 -0.30
N LEU A 133 -7.28 -12.52 0.41
CA LEU A 133 -8.66 -12.64 0.86
C LEU A 133 -9.57 -12.18 -0.27
N HIS A 134 -10.44 -13.06 -0.73
CA HIS A 134 -11.53 -12.75 -1.64
C HIS A 134 -12.84 -12.67 -0.87
N VAL A 135 -13.56 -11.56 -1.03
CA VAL A 135 -14.88 -11.35 -0.44
C VAL A 135 -15.86 -11.15 -1.58
N THR A 136 -16.77 -12.09 -1.76
CA THR A 136 -17.83 -11.99 -2.78
C THR A 136 -19.03 -11.32 -2.15
N VAL A 137 -19.47 -10.20 -2.74
CA VAL A 137 -20.61 -9.41 -2.27
C VAL A 137 -21.68 -9.33 -3.34
N THR A 138 -22.95 -9.33 -2.95
CA THR A 138 -24.05 -8.95 -3.86
C THR A 138 -23.96 -7.46 -4.16
N THR A 139 -23.92 -7.07 -5.44
CA THR A 139 -23.81 -5.67 -5.87
C THR A 139 -25.08 -4.90 -5.42
N ALA A 140 -25.05 -3.61 -5.03
CA ALA A 140 -24.23 -2.59 -5.67
C ALA A 140 -23.96 -1.28 -4.89
N VAL A 141 -24.50 -1.06 -3.69
CA VAL A 141 -24.45 0.30 -3.09
C VAL A 141 -23.06 0.64 -2.55
N PRO A 142 -22.48 -0.11 -1.58
CA PRO A 142 -21.21 0.29 -0.98
C PRO A 142 -20.03 0.25 -1.98
N VAL A 143 -19.99 -0.70 -2.91
CA VAL A 143 -18.89 -0.75 -3.89
C VAL A 143 -19.00 0.40 -4.91
N ARG A 144 -20.20 0.76 -5.39
CA ARG A 144 -20.36 1.87 -6.34
C ARG A 144 -20.09 3.23 -5.69
N GLU A 145 -20.46 3.40 -4.43
CA GLU A 145 -20.31 4.66 -3.70
C GLU A 145 -18.87 4.90 -3.19
N HIS A 146 -18.02 3.88 -3.21
CA HIS A 146 -16.64 3.97 -2.72
C HIS A 146 -15.62 3.63 -3.82
N PRO A 147 -15.05 4.65 -4.52
CA PRO A 147 -14.12 4.45 -5.64
C PRO A 147 -12.93 3.54 -5.32
N ARG A 148 -12.42 3.58 -4.08
CA ARG A 148 -11.30 2.74 -3.63
C ARG A 148 -11.65 1.27 -3.48
N LEU A 149 -12.91 0.94 -3.18
CA LEU A 149 -13.39 -0.44 -3.22
C LEU A 149 -13.61 -0.92 -4.65
N GLN A 150 -13.96 -0.02 -5.58
CA GLN A 150 -14.05 -0.37 -7.01
C GLN A 150 -12.70 -0.81 -7.57
N GLU A 151 -11.60 -0.15 -7.20
CA GLU A 151 -10.25 -0.55 -7.61
C GLU A 151 -9.87 -1.98 -7.16
N LYS A 152 -10.53 -2.48 -6.09
CA LYS A 152 -10.34 -3.84 -5.56
C LYS A 152 -11.35 -4.84 -6.11
N SER A 153 -12.28 -4.37 -6.93
CA SER A 153 -13.42 -5.15 -7.39
C SER A 153 -13.16 -5.80 -8.75
N THR A 154 -13.51 -7.07 -8.85
CA THR A 154 -13.53 -7.82 -10.11
C THR A 154 -14.92 -8.38 -10.32
N ALA A 155 -15.46 -8.26 -11.53
CA ALA A 155 -16.73 -8.87 -11.88
C ALA A 155 -16.66 -10.38 -11.71
N THR A 156 -17.69 -10.98 -11.10
CA THR A 156 -17.86 -12.43 -11.05
C THR A 156 -18.63 -12.91 -12.27
N ALA A 157 -18.55 -14.23 -12.55
CA ALA A 157 -19.38 -14.84 -13.60
C ALA A 157 -20.89 -14.74 -13.30
N GLU A 158 -21.25 -14.64 -12.01
CA GLU A 158 -22.63 -14.45 -11.59
C GLU A 158 -23.05 -12.98 -11.67
N PRO A 159 -24.18 -12.67 -12.34
CA PRO A 159 -24.68 -11.31 -12.45
C PRO A 159 -25.14 -10.78 -11.08
N GLY A 160 -24.85 -9.50 -10.82
CA GLY A 160 -25.21 -8.88 -9.54
C GLY A 160 -24.32 -9.32 -8.37
N ARG A 161 -23.13 -9.87 -8.64
CA ARG A 161 -22.10 -10.14 -7.64
C ARG A 161 -20.77 -9.55 -8.06
N VAL A 162 -19.96 -9.20 -7.06
CA VAL A 162 -18.65 -8.60 -7.23
C VAL A 162 -17.68 -9.25 -6.24
N ARG A 163 -16.47 -9.54 -6.70
CA ARG A 163 -15.40 -10.06 -5.86
C ARG A 163 -14.44 -8.94 -5.48
N LEU A 164 -14.30 -8.69 -4.20
CA LEU A 164 -13.28 -7.80 -3.64
C LEU A 164 -12.04 -8.61 -3.29
N SER A 165 -10.85 -8.11 -3.63
CA SER A 165 -9.59 -8.84 -3.39
C SER A 165 -8.64 -8.01 -2.53
N PHE A 166 -8.22 -8.56 -1.38
CA PHE A 166 -7.35 -7.90 -0.41
C PHE A 166 -6.11 -8.75 -0.13
N ARG A 167 -4.91 -8.18 -0.32
CA ARG A 167 -3.67 -8.89 -0.05
C ARG A 167 -3.34 -8.89 1.44
N LEU A 168 -3.22 -10.06 2.03
CA LEU A 168 -2.82 -10.23 3.42
C LEU A 168 -1.29 -10.07 3.57
N PRO A 169 -0.79 -9.59 4.72
CA PRO A 169 0.64 -9.38 4.92
C PRO A 169 1.46 -10.69 4.96
N GLY A 170 0.82 -11.82 5.20
CA GLY A 170 1.44 -13.13 5.29
C GLY A 170 0.46 -14.22 5.73
N VAL A 171 0.92 -15.46 5.65
CA VAL A 171 0.13 -16.68 5.93
C VAL A 171 -0.42 -16.73 7.35
N SER A 172 0.31 -16.18 8.33
CA SER A 172 -0.15 -16.10 9.73
C SER A 172 -1.46 -15.33 9.89
N TYR A 173 -1.77 -14.40 8.98
CA TYR A 173 -3.00 -13.61 9.02
C TYR A 173 -4.21 -14.38 8.49
N CYS A 174 -4.02 -15.47 7.73
CA CYS A 174 -5.12 -16.30 7.25
C CYS A 174 -5.92 -16.86 8.42
N GLU A 175 -5.23 -17.41 9.43
CA GLU A 175 -5.88 -17.98 10.61
C GLU A 175 -6.63 -16.91 11.42
N THR A 176 -6.04 -15.71 11.58
CA THR A 176 -6.70 -14.59 12.26
C THR A 176 -7.98 -14.18 11.54
N VAL A 177 -7.93 -14.03 10.22
CA VAL A 177 -9.10 -13.67 9.40
C VAL A 177 -10.17 -14.76 9.47
N MET A 178 -9.80 -16.03 9.30
CA MET A 178 -10.76 -17.14 9.37
C MET A 178 -11.36 -17.30 10.76
N THR A 179 -10.60 -17.03 11.82
CA THR A 179 -11.12 -17.03 13.20
C THR A 179 -12.14 -15.92 13.40
N ALA A 180 -11.87 -14.71 12.90
CA ALA A 180 -12.81 -13.61 12.97
C ALA A 180 -14.09 -13.91 12.16
N ILE A 181 -13.97 -14.47 10.96
CA ILE A 181 -15.12 -14.87 10.13
C ILE A 181 -15.94 -15.95 10.84
N ARG A 182 -15.30 -16.95 11.46
CA ARG A 182 -16.01 -17.98 12.24
C ARG A 182 -16.76 -17.38 13.44
N ALA A 183 -16.18 -16.36 14.08
CA ALA A 183 -16.79 -15.69 15.23
C ALA A 183 -18.00 -14.84 14.83
N TYR A 184 -17.88 -14.02 13.78
CA TYR A 184 -18.89 -13.01 13.44
C TYR A 184 -19.82 -13.39 12.28
N ALA A 185 -19.38 -14.30 11.41
CA ALA A 185 -20.15 -14.76 10.25
C ALA A 185 -19.95 -16.26 9.99
N PRO A 186 -20.33 -17.14 10.94
CA PRO A 186 -20.05 -18.58 10.86
C PRO A 186 -20.60 -19.26 9.59
N ARG A 187 -21.69 -18.72 9.02
CA ARG A 187 -22.27 -19.19 7.75
C ARG A 187 -21.35 -19.07 6.53
N LEU A 188 -20.30 -18.24 6.64
CA LEU A 188 -19.34 -17.96 5.57
C LEU A 188 -18.01 -18.69 5.76
N ALA A 189 -17.82 -19.42 6.86
CA ALA A 189 -16.56 -20.09 7.20
C ALA A 189 -16.39 -21.49 6.58
N GLY A 190 -17.14 -21.76 5.49
CA GLY A 190 -17.23 -23.07 4.82
C GLY A 190 -16.04 -23.44 3.96
#